data_AF-A0A2E5E3N6-F1
#
_entry.id   AF-A0A2E5E3N6-F1
#
_cell.length_a   1.000
_cell.length_b   1.000
_cell.length_c   1.000
_cell.angle_alpha   90.00
_cell.angle_beta   90.00
_cell.angle_gamma   90.00
#
_symmetry.space_group_name_H-M   'P 1'
#
loop_
_entity.id
_entity.type
_entity.pdbx_description
1 polymer ?
#
loop_
_entity_poly.entity_id
_entity_poly.type
_entity_poly.pdbx_seq_one_letter_code
_entity_poly.pdbx_strand_id
1 'polypeptide(L)'
;MSLMIANRQLMSVTQELTRTWDRTRESWKDPVSERIESRFIKVLHDDVRTAMTALEQMHEVMEEAVKELSTHEPAPYGKHDSGDSTPPPAQRPENS
;
A
#
# COMPACT_ATOMS: atom_id res chain seq x y z
N MET A 1 2.12 -4.84 -7.44
CA MET A 1 0.99 -5.52 -6.81
C MET A 1 0.49 -4.66 -5.66
N SER A 2 -0.82 -4.50 -5.47
CA SER A 2 -1.36 -3.73 -4.33
C SER A 2 -1.25 -4.55 -3.04
N LEU A 3 -0.87 -3.90 -1.93
CA LEU A 3 -0.78 -4.53 -0.61
C LEU A 3 -2.11 -5.14 -0.16
N MET A 4 -3.23 -4.54 -0.55
CA MET A 4 -4.56 -5.09 -0.32
C MET A 4 -4.81 -6.40 -1.08
N ILE A 5 -4.26 -6.54 -2.28
CA ILE A 5 -4.37 -7.79 -3.06
C ILE A 5 -3.55 -8.90 -2.37
N ALA A 6 -2.33 -8.58 -1.94
CA ALA A 6 -1.49 -9.52 -1.20
C ALA A 6 -2.15 -9.97 0.12
N ASN A 7 -2.76 -9.03 0.86
CA ASN A 7 -3.48 -9.33 2.10
C ASN A 7 -4.66 -10.30 1.86
N ARG A 8 -5.46 -10.06 0.81
CA ARG A 8 -6.57 -10.96 0.42
C ARG A 8 -6.08 -12.35 0.00
N GLN A 9 -4.99 -12.43 -0.74
CA GLN A 9 -4.40 -13.70 -1.15
C GLN A 9 -3.90 -14.50 0.06
N LEU A 10 -3.22 -13.83 0.99
CA LEU A 10 -2.75 -14.44 2.23
C LEU A 10 -3.91 -15.00 3.06
N MET A 11 -4.99 -14.23 3.21
CA MET A 11 -6.21 -14.69 3.86
C MET A 11 -6.80 -15.92 3.17
N SER A 12 -6.92 -15.89 1.85
CA SER A 12 -7.51 -17.00 1.06
C SER A 12 -6.72 -18.29 1.22
N VAL A 13 -5.40 -18.24 1.06
CA VAL A 13 -4.53 -19.43 1.19
C VAL A 13 -4.54 -19.97 2.61
N THR A 14 -4.59 -19.09 3.62
CA THR A 14 -4.66 -19.52 5.02
C THR A 14 -5.99 -20.19 5.35
N GLN A 15 -7.10 -19.70 4.82
CA GLN A 15 -8.41 -20.36 4.96
C GLN A 15 -8.43 -21.74 4.27
N GLU A 16 -7.80 -21.87 3.11
CA GLU A 16 -7.67 -23.15 2.41
C GLU A 16 -6.82 -24.15 3.21
N LEU A 17 -5.72 -23.70 3.79
CA LEU A 17 -4.89 -24.51 4.69
C LEU A 17 -5.71 -25.01 5.88
N THR A 18 -6.42 -24.11 6.59
CA THR A 18 -7.24 -24.48 7.74
C THR A 18 -8.29 -25.53 7.37
N ARG A 19 -9.04 -25.30 6.29
CA ARG A 19 -10.05 -26.27 5.80
C ARG A 19 -9.44 -27.62 5.46
N THR A 20 -8.26 -27.62 4.85
CA THR A 20 -7.57 -28.86 4.48
C THR A 20 -7.06 -29.58 5.72
N TRP A 21 -6.46 -28.86 6.67
CA TRP A 21 -6.02 -29.40 7.94
C TRP A 21 -7.17 -30.02 8.75
N ASP A 22 -8.30 -29.32 8.86
CA ASP A 22 -9.49 -29.80 9.58
C ASP A 22 -9.99 -31.13 9.01
N ARG A 23 -10.13 -31.22 7.68
CA ARG A 23 -10.51 -32.47 7.00
C ARG A 23 -9.48 -33.58 7.20
N THR A 24 -8.19 -33.26 7.15
CA THR A 24 -7.14 -34.26 7.42
C THR A 24 -7.27 -34.78 8.85
N ARG A 25 -7.46 -33.91 9.83
CA ARG A 25 -7.56 -34.28 11.25
C ARG A 25 -8.82 -35.07 11.59
N GLU A 26 -9.88 -34.97 10.80
CA GLU A 26 -11.08 -35.83 10.96
C GLU A 26 -10.75 -37.32 10.87
N SER A 27 -9.83 -37.68 9.98
CA SER A 27 -9.37 -39.06 9.77
C SER A 27 -8.03 -39.38 10.45
N TRP A 28 -7.23 -38.36 10.76
CA TRP A 28 -5.90 -38.50 11.38
C TRP A 28 -5.88 -37.96 12.82
N LYS A 29 -6.27 -38.81 13.78
CA LYS A 29 -6.40 -38.47 15.21
C LYS A 29 -5.36 -39.19 16.07
N ASP A 30 -4.09 -38.93 15.80
CA ASP A 30 -2.99 -39.51 16.57
C ASP A 30 -2.17 -38.43 17.30
N PRO A 31 -1.26 -38.80 18.20
CA PRO A 31 -0.42 -37.84 18.90
C PRO A 31 0.55 -37.04 17.99
N VAL A 32 0.68 -37.41 16.72
CA VAL A 32 1.50 -36.68 15.74
C VAL A 32 0.68 -35.53 15.15
N SER A 33 -0.58 -35.76 14.80
CA SER A 33 -1.47 -34.70 14.29
C SER A 33 -1.70 -33.61 15.34
N GLU A 34 -1.85 -33.98 16.62
CA GLU A 34 -1.93 -33.00 17.73
C GLU A 34 -0.65 -32.15 17.85
N ARG A 35 0.53 -32.75 17.67
CA ARG A 35 1.81 -32.03 17.67
C ARG A 35 1.94 -31.09 16.48
N ILE A 36 1.48 -31.51 15.30
CA ILE A 36 1.52 -30.66 14.10
C ILE A 36 0.59 -29.45 14.28
N GLU A 37 -0.61 -29.69 14.80
CA GLU A 37 -1.57 -28.60 15.05
C GLU A 37 -1.02 -27.57 16.03
N SER A 38 -0.51 -28.05 17.17
CA SER A 38 0.01 -27.17 18.22
C SER A 38 1.29 -26.44 17.81
N ARG A 39 2.23 -27.14 17.15
CA ARG A 39 3.55 -26.59 16.83
C ARG A 39 3.59 -25.74 15.57
N PHE A 40 2.73 -26.04 14.59
CA PHE A 40 2.80 -25.40 13.28
C PHE A 40 1.52 -24.69 12.90
N ILE A 41 0.36 -25.37 12.95
CA ILE A 41 -0.89 -24.80 12.42
C ILE A 41 -1.34 -23.59 13.24
N LYS A 42 -1.37 -23.71 14.57
CA LYS A 42 -1.77 -22.59 15.46
C LYS A 42 -0.82 -21.41 15.35
N VAL A 43 0.49 -21.68 15.40
CA VAL A 43 1.54 -20.65 15.28
C VAL A 43 1.43 -19.91 13.95
N LEU A 44 1.33 -20.64 12.84
CA LEU A 44 1.20 -20.06 11.51
C LEU A 44 -0.07 -19.20 11.39
N HIS A 45 -1.18 -19.63 11.97
CA HIS A 45 -2.42 -18.87 11.95
C HIS A 45 -2.31 -17.52 12.69
N ASP A 46 -1.61 -17.51 13.84
CA ASP A 46 -1.37 -16.29 14.61
C ASP A 46 -0.35 -15.36 13.91
N ASP A 47 0.69 -15.93 13.30
CA ASP A 47 1.67 -15.18 12.51
C ASP A 47 1.03 -14.52 11.28
N VAL A 48 0.16 -15.26 10.57
CA VAL A 48 -0.60 -14.73 9.44
C VAL A 48 -1.51 -13.59 9.89
N ARG A 49 -2.25 -13.75 10.99
CA ARG A 49 -3.13 -12.69 11.50
C ARG A 49 -2.31 -11.42 11.78
N THR A 50 -1.15 -11.56 12.42
CA THR A 50 -0.24 -10.45 12.70
C THR A 50 0.22 -9.77 11.40
N ALA A 51 0.62 -10.56 10.40
CA ALA A 51 1.06 -10.04 9.11
C ALA A 51 -0.07 -9.30 8.38
N MET A 52 -1.30 -9.82 8.41
CA MET A 52 -2.46 -9.17 7.79
C MET A 52 -2.74 -7.79 8.39
N THR A 53 -2.72 -7.68 9.73
CA THR A 53 -2.89 -6.40 10.42
C THR A 53 -1.77 -5.42 10.07
N ALA A 54 -0.52 -5.87 9.98
CA ALA A 54 0.58 -5.02 9.56
C ALA A 54 0.42 -4.53 8.11
N LEU A 55 -0.05 -5.39 7.20
CA LEU A 55 -0.32 -5.02 5.80
C LEU A 55 -1.42 -3.97 5.68
N GLU A 56 -2.47 -4.06 6.50
CA GLU A 56 -3.55 -3.06 6.58
C GLU A 56 -3.03 -1.71 7.07
N GLN A 57 -2.27 -1.70 8.16
CA GLN A 57 -1.66 -0.47 8.68
C GLN A 57 -0.71 0.17 7.67
N MET A 58 0.12 -0.63 7.00
CA MET A 58 1.00 -0.12 5.94
C MET A 58 0.20 0.50 4.81
N HIS A 59 -0.92 -0.10 4.41
CA HIS A 59 -1.80 0.45 3.40
C HIS A 59 -2.34 1.83 3.78
N GLU A 60 -2.87 1.97 5.00
CA GLU A 60 -3.37 3.25 5.52
C GLU A 60 -2.31 4.35 5.50
N VAL A 61 -1.09 4.03 5.96
CA VAL A 61 0.03 4.98 5.97
C VAL A 61 0.38 5.47 4.57
N MET A 62 0.42 4.58 3.56
CA MET A 62 0.70 5.04 2.20
C MET A 62 -0.46 5.80 1.58
N GLU A 63 -1.72 5.45 1.88
CA GLU A 63 -2.86 6.22 1.38
C GLU A 63 -2.83 7.65 1.92
N GLU A 64 -2.51 7.83 3.19
CA GLU A 64 -2.37 9.18 3.76
C GLU A 64 -1.17 9.91 3.16
N ALA A 65 -0.02 9.25 2.97
CA ALA A 65 1.15 9.86 2.31
C ALA A 65 0.86 10.28 0.86
N VAL A 66 0.15 9.44 0.09
CA VAL A 66 -0.28 9.77 -1.28
C VAL A 66 -1.22 10.98 -1.27
N LYS A 67 -2.16 11.03 -0.32
CA LYS A 67 -3.09 12.15 -0.16
C LYS A 67 -2.36 13.45 0.19
N GLU A 68 -1.41 13.41 1.12
CA GLU A 68 -0.58 14.56 1.49
C GLU A 68 0.25 15.09 0.30
N LEU A 69 0.89 14.19 -0.45
CA LEU A 69 1.64 14.55 -1.65
C LEU A 69 0.75 15.11 -2.77
N SER A 70 -0.48 14.61 -2.90
CA SER A 70 -1.44 15.10 -3.91
C SER A 70 -2.05 16.47 -3.57
N THR A 71 -2.00 16.88 -2.30
CA THR A 71 -2.51 18.17 -1.82
C THR A 71 -1.44 19.25 -1.76
N HIS A 72 -0.16 18.88 -1.81
CA HIS A 72 0.93 19.83 -2.03
C HIS A 72 1.01 20.19 -3.52
N GLU A 73 0.52 21.40 -3.83
CA GLU A 73 0.70 22.09 -5.12
C GLU A 73 2.18 22.07 -5.53
N PRO A 74 2.54 21.88 -6.82
CA PRO A 74 3.93 21.94 -7.26
C PRO A 74 4.56 23.25 -6.77
N ALA A 75 5.69 23.14 -6.08
CA ALA A 75 6.37 24.28 -5.47
C ALA A 75 6.44 25.47 -6.46
N PRO A 76 6.17 26.71 -6.03
CA PRO A 76 6.08 27.89 -6.91
C PRO A 76 7.43 28.33 -7.49
N TYR A 77 8.49 27.57 -7.28
CA TYR A 77 9.83 27.85 -7.81
C TYR A 77 9.97 27.33 -9.23
N GLY A 78 9.24 28.02 -10.10
CA GLY A 78 9.40 28.04 -11.55
C GLY A 78 9.30 29.47 -12.10
N LYS A 79 9.66 30.50 -11.31
CA LYS A 79 10.00 31.82 -11.88
C LYS A 79 11.38 31.73 -12.52
N HIS A 80 11.44 31.20 -13.74
CA HIS A 80 12.47 31.65 -14.66
C HIS A 80 12.04 33.01 -15.19
N ASP A 81 12.53 34.07 -14.52
CA ASP A 81 12.71 35.38 -15.14
C ASP A 81 13.65 35.18 -16.35
N SER A 82 13.07 34.80 -17.49
CA SER A 82 13.74 34.91 -18.77
C SER A 82 13.45 36.32 -19.23
N GLY A 83 14.45 37.20 -19.05
CA GLY A 83 14.40 38.59 -19.47
C GLY A 83 14.04 38.69 -20.95
N ASP A 84 12.81 39.09 -21.22
CA ASP A 84 12.43 39.62 -22.53
C ASP A 84 12.63 41.14 -22.47
N SER A 85 13.86 41.56 -22.78
CA SER A 85 14.19 42.95 -23.05
C SER A 85 13.63 43.35 -24.40
N THR A 86 12.32 43.62 -24.47
CA THR A 86 11.72 44.33 -25.60
C THR A 86 11.66 45.82 -25.25
N PRO A 87 12.41 46.71 -25.93
CA PRO A 87 12.31 48.15 -25.68
C PRO A 87 10.96 48.69 -26.18
N PRO A 88 10.36 49.68 -25.50
CA PRO A 88 9.04 50.21 -25.87
C PRO A 88 9.09 50.96 -27.21
N PRO A 89 8.03 50.90 -28.04
CA PRO A 89 7.96 51.66 -29.28
C PRO A 89 7.92 53.16 -28.98
N ALA A 90 8.78 53.91 -29.66
CA ALA A 90 8.84 55.37 -29.58
C ALA A 90 7.49 55.99 -29.95
N GLN A 91 6.93 56.77 -29.02
CA GLN A 91 5.76 57.61 -29.29
C GLN A 91 6.17 58.69 -30.30
N ARG A 92 5.59 58.65 -31.51
CA ARG A 92 5.63 59.76 -32.46
C ARG A 92 4.83 60.93 -31.86
N PRO A 93 5.41 62.13 -31.73
CA PRO A 93 4.60 63.30 -31.46
C PRO A 93 3.78 63.67 -32.70
N GLU A 94 2.47 63.68 -32.57
CA GLU A 94 1.56 64.39 -33.46
C GLU A 94 1.76 65.90 -33.27
N ASN A 95 2.11 66.60 -34.35
CA ASN A 95 2.00 68.05 -34.59
C ASN A 95 2.48 68.28 -36.04
N SER A 96 1.79 68.98 -36.95
CA SER A 96 0.58 69.80 -36.93
C SER A 96 -0.04 69.76 -38.33
#